data_AF-A0A1H6ATN6-F1
#
_entry.id   AF-A0A1H6ATN6-F1
#
_cell.length_a   1.000
_cell.length_b   1.000
_cell.length_c   1.000
_cell.angle_alpha   90.00
_cell.angle_beta   90.00
_cell.angle_gamma   90.00
#
_symmetry.space_group_name_H-M   'P 1'
#
loop_
_entity.id
_entity.type
_entity.pdbx_description
1 polymer ?
#
loop_
_entity_poly.entity_id
_entity_poly.type
_entity_poly.pdbx_seq_one_letter_code
_entity_poly.pdbx_strand_id
1 'polypeptide(L)'
;MINQTRAILFSLILVSSMANGQTQKTTKINFLNPGIAWERPIGKKTTAEINIGVGYNGSYPELTDFGINGFQALIAPFLDLQTRYYYNMIIRYFASRVG
;
A
#
# COMPACT_ATOMS: atom_id res chain seq x y z
N MET A 1 -16.81 25.12 -1.00
CA MET A 1 -15.40 24.68 -0.90
C MET A 1 -15.22 23.16 -1.07
N ILE A 2 -16.11 22.30 -0.53
CA ILE A 2 -16.00 20.82 -0.62
C ILE A 2 -15.84 20.27 -2.06
N ASN A 3 -16.54 20.86 -3.04
CA ASN A 3 -16.53 20.38 -4.43
C ASN A 3 -15.21 20.67 -5.16
N GLN A 4 -14.55 21.77 -4.81
CA GLN A 4 -13.23 22.15 -5.34
C GLN A 4 -12.17 21.14 -4.87
N THR A 5 -12.20 20.77 -3.59
CA THR A 5 -11.28 19.80 -3.01
C THR A 5 -11.42 18.41 -3.64
N ARG A 6 -12.66 17.97 -3.92
CA ARG A 6 -12.94 16.69 -4.60
C ARG A 6 -12.45 16.70 -6.05
N ALA A 7 -12.61 17.82 -6.77
CA ALA A 7 -12.11 17.96 -8.12
C ALA A 7 -10.57 17.89 -8.19
N ILE A 8 -9.89 18.53 -7.23
CA ILE A 8 -8.42 18.48 -7.12
C ILE A 8 -7.95 17.04 -6.86
N LEU A 9 -8.56 16.35 -5.89
CA LEU A 9 -8.28 14.94 -5.60
C LEU A 9 -8.49 14.04 -6.82
N PHE A 10 -9.58 14.23 -7.55
CA PHE A 10 -9.88 13.46 -8.76
C PHE A 10 -8.84 13.72 -9.88
N SER A 11 -8.41 14.98 -10.06
CA SER A 11 -7.39 15.33 -11.04
C SER A 11 -6.02 14.72 -10.72
N LEU A 12 -5.64 14.64 -9.44
CA LEU A 12 -4.38 14.04 -8.99
C LEU A 12 -4.33 12.53 -9.32
N ILE A 13 -5.47 11.83 -9.16
CA ILE A 13 -5.61 10.41 -9.48
C ILE A 13 -5.52 10.16 -11.00
N LEU A 14 -6.05 11.06 -11.82
CA LEU A 14 -5.96 10.95 -13.28
C LEU A 14 -4.53 11.17 -13.80
N VAL A 15 -3.81 12.16 -13.28
CA VAL A 15 -2.42 12.46 -13.72
C VAL A 15 -1.47 11.29 -13.41
N SER A 16 -1.59 10.67 -12.24
CA SER A 16 -0.81 9.46 -11.89
C SER A 16 -1.14 8.25 -12.78
N SER A 17 -2.30 8.24 -13.46
CA SER A 17 -2.67 7.17 -14.38
C SER A 17 -1.97 7.28 -15.74
N MET A 18 -1.43 8.44 -16.10
CA MET A 18 -0.78 8.69 -17.40
C MET A 18 0.75 8.59 -17.35
N ALA A 19 1.33 8.36 -16.17
CA ALA A 19 2.78 8.21 -16.04
C ALA A 19 3.25 6.87 -16.65
N ASN A 20 4.03 6.97 -17.73
CA ASN A 20 4.84 5.87 -18.26
C ASN A 20 6.05 5.64 -17.34
N GLY A 21 5.80 4.96 -16.21
CA GLY A 21 6.86 4.55 -15.29
C GLY A 21 7.41 3.18 -15.60
N GLN A 22 8.62 2.93 -15.10
CA GLN A 22 9.34 1.67 -15.34
C GLN A 22 8.71 0.47 -14.59
N THR A 23 7.93 0.72 -13.53
CA THR A 23 7.18 -0.30 -12.79
C THR A 23 5.76 -0.48 -13.34
N GLN A 24 5.26 -1.71 -13.29
CA GLN A 24 3.88 -2.00 -13.71
C GLN A 24 2.86 -1.50 -12.69
N LYS A 25 1.66 -1.16 -13.18
CA LYS A 25 0.51 -0.89 -12.33
C LYS A 25 0.01 -2.21 -11.77
N THR A 26 -0.12 -2.33 -10.46
CA THR A 26 -0.53 -3.58 -9.82
C THR A 26 -1.56 -3.29 -8.74
N THR A 27 -2.62 -4.10 -8.73
CA THR A 27 -3.57 -4.16 -7.62
C THR A 27 -3.34 -5.49 -6.91
N LYS A 28 -3.05 -5.44 -5.61
CA LYS A 28 -2.82 -6.63 -4.78
C LYS A 28 -3.96 -6.74 -3.78
N ILE A 29 -4.44 -7.96 -3.58
CA ILE A 29 -5.42 -8.27 -2.53
C ILE A 29 -4.72 -9.24 -1.58
N ASN A 30 -4.70 -8.91 -0.30
CA ASN A 30 -4.13 -9.76 0.73
C ASN A 30 -5.26 -10.40 1.53
N PHE A 31 -5.32 -11.73 1.53
CA PHE A 31 -6.31 -12.50 2.30
C PHE A 31 -5.87 -12.77 3.74
N LEU A 32 -4.56 -12.84 4.00
CA LEU A 32 -4.00 -13.08 5.34
C LEU A 32 -4.04 -11.81 6.20
N ASN A 33 -3.83 -10.65 5.60
CA ASN A 33 -4.09 -9.37 6.23
C ASN A 33 -5.08 -8.62 5.34
N PRO A 34 -6.40 -8.80 5.56
CA PRO A 34 -7.47 -8.29 4.70
C PRO A 34 -7.21 -6.85 4.26
N GLY A 35 -6.83 -6.68 3.00
CA GLY A 35 -6.42 -5.38 2.50
C GLY A 35 -6.28 -5.34 1.00
N ILE A 36 -6.41 -4.15 0.45
CA ILE A 36 -6.27 -3.86 -0.97
C ILE A 36 -5.15 -2.83 -1.11
N ALA A 37 -4.14 -3.20 -1.90
CA ALA A 37 -3.05 -2.31 -2.26
C ALA A 37 -3.12 -1.92 -3.73
N TRP A 38 -2.99 -0.63 -4.00
CA TRP A 38 -2.89 -0.04 -5.34
C TRP A 38 -1.51 0.55 -5.53
N GLU A 39 -0.73 -0.08 -6.41
CA GLU A 39 0.60 0.38 -6.81
C GLU A 39 0.52 1.04 -8.19
N ARG A 40 0.97 2.29 -8.28
CA ARG A 40 1.03 3.03 -9.55
C ARG A 40 2.37 3.74 -9.71
N PRO A 41 2.98 3.67 -10.91
CA PRO A 41 4.10 4.55 -11.22
C PRO A 41 3.61 5.99 -11.23
N ILE A 42 4.35 6.88 -10.57
CA ILE A 42 4.11 8.33 -10.62
C ILE A 42 5.19 9.06 -11.42
N GLY A 43 6.28 8.38 -11.75
CA GLY A 43 7.35 8.89 -12.62
C GLY A 43 8.17 7.75 -13.20
N LYS A 44 9.21 8.09 -13.97
CA LYS A 44 10.09 7.09 -14.62
C LYS A 44 10.81 6.19 -13.62
N LYS A 45 11.20 6.75 -12.47
CA LYS A 45 11.97 6.09 -11.41
C LYS A 45 11.23 6.04 -10.07
N THR A 46 9.94 6.37 -10.05
CA THR A 46 9.20 6.55 -8.80
C THR A 46 7.84 5.88 -8.88
N THR A 47 7.52 5.14 -7.82
CA THR A 47 6.27 4.38 -7.70
C THR A 47 5.64 4.70 -6.35
N ALA A 48 4.34 4.92 -6.35
CA ALA A 48 3.57 5.09 -5.13
C ALA A 48 2.66 3.88 -4.93
N GLU A 49 2.50 3.47 -3.68
CA GLU A 49 1.58 2.42 -3.25
C GLU A 49 0.68 2.98 -2.16
N ILE A 50 -0.62 2.75 -2.30
CA ILE A 50 -1.63 3.02 -1.28
C ILE A 50 -2.19 1.68 -0.88
N ASN A 51 -2.10 1.32 0.40
CA ASN A 51 -2.61 0.09 0.93
C ASN A 51 -3.60 0.39 2.07
N ILE A 52 -4.81 -0.10 1.94
CA ILE A 52 -5.85 0.04 2.95
C ILE A 52 -6.33 -1.33 3.36
N GLY A 53 -6.53 -1.55 4.65
CA GLY A 53 -6.97 -2.84 5.13
C GLY A 53 -7.36 -2.83 6.59
N VAL A 54 -7.56 -4.04 7.09
CA VAL A 54 -7.96 -4.34 8.45
C VAL A 54 -7.01 -5.40 8.98
N GLY A 55 -6.15 -5.00 9.92
CA GLY A 55 -5.34 -5.92 10.67
C GLY A 55 -6.17 -6.56 11.77
N TYR A 56 -6.04 -7.88 11.95
CA TYR A 56 -6.45 -8.54 13.18
C TYR A 56 -5.18 -8.76 14.01
N ASN A 57 -5.21 -8.35 15.28
CA ASN A 57 -4.15 -8.69 16.23
C ASN A 57 -4.75 -9.51 17.36
N GLY A 58 -4.10 -10.62 17.69
CA GLY A 58 -4.39 -11.39 18.88
C GLY A 58 -3.71 -10.73 20.08
N SER A 59 -4.45 -10.56 21.17
CA SER A 59 -3.89 -10.03 22.41
C SER A 59 -3.00 -11.10 23.04
N TYR A 60 -1.77 -10.74 23.44
CA TYR A 60 -0.91 -11.66 24.18
C TYR A 60 -1.53 -11.95 25.56
N PRO A 61 -1.64 -13.21 26.00
CA PRO A 61 -2.26 -13.56 27.29
C PRO A 61 -1.63 -12.86 28.49
N GLU A 62 -0.37 -12.45 28.35
CA GLU A 62 0.44 -11.82 29.40
C GLU A 62 0.19 -10.31 29.54
N LEU A 63 -0.59 -9.68 28.64
CA LEU A 63 -0.93 -8.25 28.65
C LEU A 63 -2.41 -7.97 28.97
N THR A 64 -3.21 -9.01 29.22
CA THR A 64 -4.59 -8.88 29.71
C THR A 64 -4.59 -8.55 31.20
N ASP A 65 -4.35 -7.28 31.53
CA ASP A 65 -4.82 -6.73 32.80
C ASP A 65 -6.34 -6.96 32.86
N PHE A 66 -6.86 -7.40 34.01
CA PHE A 66 -8.28 -7.70 34.31
C PHE A 66 -8.80 -9.14 34.15
N GLY A 67 -7.95 -10.16 33.96
CA GLY A 67 -8.31 -11.54 34.36
C GLY A 67 -9.54 -12.16 33.67
N ILE A 68 -9.95 -11.64 32.51
CA ILE A 68 -10.99 -12.27 31.67
C ILE A 68 -10.29 -13.22 30.72
N ASN A 69 -10.38 -14.52 30.99
CA ASN A 69 -10.00 -15.56 30.03
C ASN A 69 -10.92 -15.45 28.80
N GLY A 70 -10.43 -14.83 27.73
CA GLY A 70 -11.22 -14.61 26.51
C GLY A 70 -10.37 -14.25 25.30
N PHE A 71 -10.85 -14.65 24.11
CA PHE A 71 -10.26 -14.24 22.85
C PHE A 71 -10.55 -12.76 22.59
N GLN A 72 -9.57 -11.90 22.81
CA GLN A 72 -9.67 -10.47 22.51
C GLN A 72 -9.13 -10.21 21.10
N ALA A 73 -10.05 -10.12 20.13
CA ALA A 73 -9.75 -9.75 18.76
C ALA A 73 -9.74 -8.22 18.60
N LEU A 74 -8.57 -7.65 18.31
CA LEU A 74 -8.46 -6.24 17.92
C LEU A 74 -8.58 -6.12 16.41
N ILE A 75 -9.67 -5.49 15.96
CA ILE A 75 -9.84 -5.06 14.57
C ILE A 75 -9.19 -3.68 14.43
N ALA A 76 -8.07 -3.61 13.73
CA ALA A 76 -7.30 -2.39 13.53
C ALA A 76 -7.34 -1.97 12.05
N PRO A 77 -8.21 -1.00 11.66
CA PRO A 77 -8.14 -0.45 10.32
C PRO A 77 -6.82 0.28 10.12
N PHE A 78 -6.20 0.12 8.96
CA PHE A 78 -4.95 0.78 8.63
C PHE A 78 -4.99 1.42 7.24
N LEU A 79 -4.23 2.50 7.11
CA LEU A 79 -3.89 3.14 5.84
C LEU A 79 -2.37 3.26 5.80
N ASP A 80 -1.76 2.62 4.82
CA ASP A 80 -0.34 2.65 4.53
C ASP A 80 -0.11 3.37 3.19
N LEU A 81 0.81 4.34 3.21
CA LEU A 81 1.19 5.17 2.09
C LEU A 81 2.69 5.02 1.89
N GLN A 82 3.08 4.39 0.79
CA GLN A 82 4.49 4.12 0.49
C GLN A 82 4.89 4.76 -0.84
N THR A 83 6.07 5.37 -0.87
CA THR A 83 6.70 5.84 -2.12
C THR A 83 8.08 5.22 -2.27
N ARG A 84 8.36 4.62 -3.44
CA ARG A 84 9.62 3.97 -3.78
C ARG A 84 10.31 4.75 -4.90
N TYR A 85 11.58 5.12 -4.68
CA TYR A 85 12.45 5.74 -5.68
C TYR A 85 13.58 4.79 -6.08
N TYR A 86 13.76 4.58 -7.39
CA TYR A 86 14.69 3.61 -7.95
C TYR A 86 15.89 4.31 -8.60
N TYR A 87 17.05 4.30 -7.94
CA TYR A 87 18.25 4.98 -8.45
C TYR A 87 18.95 4.22 -9.60
N ASN A 88 19.01 2.87 -9.56
CA ASN A 88 19.75 2.02 -10.52
C ASN A 88 19.01 0.71 -10.90
N MET A 89 17.95 0.79 -11.71
CA MET A 89 17.14 -0.39 -12.06
C MET A 89 17.68 -1.18 -13.28
N ILE A 90 18.44 -0.53 -14.18
CA ILE A 90 18.97 -1.14 -15.42
C ILE A 90 19.92 -2.31 -15.12
N ILE A 91 20.84 -2.13 -14.16
CA ILE A 91 21.82 -3.17 -13.77
C ILE A 91 21.10 -4.42 -13.24
N ARG A 92 19.99 -4.26 -12.52
CA ARG A 92 19.20 -5.37 -11.97
C ARG A 92 18.39 -6.12 -13.03
N TYR A 93 17.82 -5.41 -14.02
CA TYR A 93 17.07 -6.03 -15.10
C TYR A 93 17.95 -6.91 -16.00
N PHE A 94 19.21 -6.49 -16.19
CA PHE A 94 20.19 -7.27 -16.96
C PHE A 94 20.59 -8.55 -16.22
N ALA A 95 20.83 -8.48 -14.91
CA ALA A 95 21.17 -9.66 -14.11
C ALA A 95 20.04 -10.70 -14.04
N SER A 96 18.76 -10.29 -14.07
CA SER A 96 17.61 -11.21 -14.01
C SER A 96 17.27 -11.94 -15.32
N ARG A 97 17.88 -11.54 -16.46
CA ARG A 97 17.64 -12.18 -17.77
C ARG A 97 18.78 -13.09 -18.23
N VAL A 98 19.90 -13.09 -17.52
CA VAL A 98 21.14 -13.81 -17.90
C VAL A 98 21.40 -15.01 -16.97
N GLY A 99 20.54 -15.26 -15.98
CA GLY A 99 20.46 -16.53 -15.24
C GLY A 99 19.30 -17.37 -15.74
#